data_AF-A0A1G0ZQT2-F1
#
_entry.id   AF-A0A1G0ZQT2-F1
#
_cell.length_a   1.000
_cell.length_b   1.000
_cell.length_c   1.000
_cell.angle_alpha   90.00
_cell.angle_beta   90.00
_cell.angle_gamma   90.00
#
_symmetry.space_group_name_H-M   'P 1'
#
loop_
_entity.id
_entity.type
_entity.pdbx_description
1 polymer ?
#
loop_
_entity_poly.entity_id
_entity_poly.type
_entity_poly.pdbx_seq_one_letter_code
_entity_poly.pdbx_strand_id
1 'polypeptide(L)'
;MNVQVTVNAGVCGFITKATANCEDGQLVDFVVDSPCEKIQALAKAIKEAGPIDAFQEISPAGESIILSRTREVLKGCCAGCVVPVALFKSMQVAAGLALPSDISISMTNVG
;
A
#
# COMPACT_ATOMS: atom_id res chain seq x y z
N MET A 1 -7.05 -15.04 3.16
CA MET A 1 -6.26 -14.97 1.92
C MET A 1 -5.03 -14.11 2.16
N ASN A 2 -3.89 -14.53 1.62
CA ASN A 2 -2.65 -13.75 1.64
C ASN A 2 -2.32 -13.32 0.22
N VAL A 3 -2.11 -12.03 0.01
CA VAL A 3 -1.78 -11.45 -1.30
C VAL A 3 -0.39 -10.83 -1.22
N GLN A 4 0.52 -11.33 -2.03
CA GLN A 4 1.88 -10.80 -2.13
C GLN A 4 1.99 -9.80 -3.26
N VAL A 5 2.70 -8.69 -3.02
CA VAL A 5 3.02 -7.69 -4.02
C VAL A 5 4.52 -7.39 -4.00
N THR A 6 5.09 -7.20 -5.18
CA THR A 6 6.44 -6.68 -5.38
C THR A 6 6.34 -5.38 -6.15
N VAL A 7 6.86 -4.30 -5.58
CA VAL A 7 6.68 -2.94 -6.08
C VAL A 7 8.02 -2.34 -6.45
N ASN A 8 8.20 -2.02 -7.72
CA ASN A 8 9.31 -1.21 -8.19
C ASN A 8 8.95 0.27 -8.03
N ALA A 9 9.60 0.98 -7.09
CA ALA A 9 9.21 2.34 -6.70
C ALA A 9 9.60 3.45 -7.71
N GLY A 10 10.19 3.08 -8.85
CA GLY A 10 10.62 4.00 -9.91
C GLY A 10 12.08 4.41 -9.78
N VAL A 11 12.40 5.66 -10.11
CA VAL A 11 13.78 6.15 -10.27
C VAL A 11 14.65 6.04 -9.00
N CYS A 12 14.05 5.96 -7.80
CA CYS A 12 14.81 5.72 -6.58
C CYS A 12 15.41 4.31 -6.49
N GLY A 13 14.97 3.37 -7.34
CA GLY A 13 15.52 2.02 -7.45
C GLY A 13 15.11 1.05 -6.34
N PHE A 14 14.37 1.49 -5.33
CA PHE A 14 13.94 0.62 -4.24
C PHE A 14 12.83 -0.34 -4.67
N ILE A 15 12.99 -1.61 -4.30
CA ILE A 15 12.00 -2.67 -4.49
C ILE A 15 11.40 -3.00 -3.13
N THR A 16 10.08 -2.86 -3.01
CA THR A 16 9.35 -3.21 -1.79
C THR A 16 8.58 -4.51 -2.00
N LYS A 17 8.68 -5.44 -1.07
CA LYS A 17 7.81 -6.62 -0.99
C LYS A 17 6.82 -6.41 0.14
N ALA A 18 5.55 -6.68 -0.11
CA ALA A 18 4.54 -6.64 0.93
C ALA A 18 3.58 -7.82 0.82
N THR A 19 3.03 -8.23 1.96
CA THR A 19 1.95 -9.22 2.04
C THR A 19 0.78 -8.60 2.77
N ALA A 20 -0.38 -8.57 2.11
CA ALA A 20 -1.67 -8.26 2.73
C ALA A 20 -2.33 -9.56 3.17
N ASN A 21 -2.61 -9.71 4.45
CA ASN A 21 -3.23 -10.90 5.05
C ASN A 21 -4.64 -10.54 5.51
N CYS A 22 -5.63 -11.36 5.16
CA CYS A 22 -7.02 -11.15 5.54
C CYS A 22 -7.69 -12.50 5.82
N GLU A 23 -8.05 -12.80 7.06
CA GLU A 23 -8.61 -14.12 7.41
C GLU A 23 -10.13 -14.18 7.29
N ASP A 24 -10.79 -13.05 7.52
CA ASP A 24 -12.25 -12.94 7.66
C ASP A 24 -12.94 -12.27 6.44
N GLY A 25 -12.16 -11.83 5.44
CA GLY A 25 -12.67 -11.10 4.29
C GLY A 25 -12.94 -9.61 4.55
N GLN A 26 -12.54 -9.08 5.70
CA GLN A 26 -12.79 -7.69 6.08
C GLN A 26 -11.55 -7.00 6.65
N LEU A 27 -10.92 -7.57 7.67
CA LEU A 27 -9.77 -6.98 8.35
C LEU A 27 -8.47 -7.42 7.70
N VAL A 28 -7.62 -6.45 7.37
CA VAL A 28 -6.38 -6.67 6.63
C VAL A 28 -5.17 -6.15 7.39
N ASP A 29 -4.20 -7.03 7.60
CA ASP A 29 -2.89 -6.71 8.16
C ASP A 29 -1.80 -6.76 7.08
N PHE A 30 -0.75 -5.96 7.26
CA PHE A 30 0.37 -5.88 6.34
C PHE A 30 1.68 -6.32 6.96
N VAL A 31 2.46 -7.08 6.19
CA VAL A 31 3.89 -7.29 6.41
C VAL A 31 4.62 -6.63 5.25
N VAL A 32 5.48 -5.64 5.53
CA VAL A 32 6.20 -4.86 4.51
C VAL A 32 7.70 -4.98 4.73
N ASP A 33 8.41 -5.37 3.67
CA ASP A 33 9.86 -5.43 3.59
C ASP A 33 10.33 -4.47 2.48
N SER A 34 11.11 -3.46 2.86
CA SER A 34 11.59 -2.42 1.95
C SER A 34 12.96 -1.92 2.37
N PRO A 35 13.89 -1.68 1.43
CA PRO A 35 15.12 -0.96 1.72
C PRO A 35 14.90 0.57 1.90
N CYS A 36 13.69 1.09 1.64
CA CYS A 36 13.40 2.51 1.81
C CYS A 36 12.91 2.83 3.23
N GLU A 37 13.70 3.59 4.00
CA GLU A 37 13.38 3.99 5.38
C GLU A 37 12.02 4.71 5.51
N LYS A 38 11.63 5.51 4.51
CA LYS A 38 10.33 6.18 4.51
C LYS A 38 9.16 5.20 4.38
N ILE A 39 9.33 4.14 3.59
CA ILE A 39 8.32 3.08 3.46
C ILE A 39 8.28 2.21 4.72
N GLN A 40 9.42 1.96 5.36
CA GLN A 40 9.45 1.30 6.67
C GLN A 40 8.71 2.12 7.73
N ALA A 41 8.91 3.44 7.77
CA ALA A 41 8.19 4.34 8.66
C ALA A 41 6.67 4.33 8.39
N LEU A 42 6.26 4.32 7.11
CA LEU A 42 4.86 4.19 6.74
C LEU A 42 4.28 2.84 7.18
N ALA A 43 4.99 1.74 6.95
CA ALA A 43 4.56 0.41 7.36
C ALA A 43 4.38 0.31 8.88
N LYS A 44 5.27 0.94 9.64
CA LYS A 44 5.13 1.07 11.09
C LYS A 44 3.88 1.85 11.47
N ALA A 45 3.64 3.02 10.86
CA ALA A 45 2.46 3.84 11.14
C ALA A 45 1.14 3.13 10.80
N ILE A 46 1.12 2.35 9.72
CA ILE A 46 -0.02 1.50 9.35
C ILE A 46 -0.22 0.40 10.39
N LYS A 47 0.86 -0.29 10.79
CA LYS A 47 0.80 -1.35 11.81
C LYS A 47 0.30 -0.84 13.16
N GLU A 48 0.69 0.37 13.55
CA GLU A 48 0.24 1.02 14.79
C GLU A 48 -1.25 1.39 14.76
N ALA A 49 -1.86 1.56 13.58
CA ALA A 49 -3.29 1.77 13.44
C ALA A 49 -4.11 0.47 13.63
N GLY A 50 -3.46 -0.69 13.63
CA GLY A 50 -4.10 -2.00 13.72
C GLY A 50 -4.61 -2.54 12.37
N PRO A 51 -5.31 -3.69 12.39
CA PRO A 51 -5.90 -4.27 11.18
C PRO A 51 -6.87 -3.28 10.51
N ILE A 52 -6.78 -3.17 9.19
CA ILE A 52 -7.56 -2.21 8.39
C ILE A 52 -8.84 -2.88 7.91
N ASP A 53 -9.99 -2.27 8.20
CA ASP A 53 -11.26 -2.65 7.60
C ASP A 53 -11.28 -2.24 6.11
N ALA A 54 -11.22 -3.22 5.22
CA ALA A 54 -11.13 -3.00 3.78
C ALA A 54 -12.35 -2.28 3.19
N PHE A 55 -13.54 -2.46 3.76
CA PHE A 55 -14.77 -1.83 3.28
C PHE A 55 -14.78 -0.34 3.63
N GLN A 56 -14.43 -0.02 4.88
CA GLN A 56 -14.27 1.37 5.31
C GLN A 56 -13.12 2.04 4.56
N GLU A 57 -12.05 1.32 4.26
CA GLU A 57 -10.88 1.89 3.59
C GLU A 57 -11.17 2.29 2.13
N ILE A 58 -12.04 1.55 1.41
CA ILE A 58 -12.43 1.91 0.03
C ILE A 58 -13.59 2.91 -0.06
N SER A 59 -14.39 3.03 1.00
CA SER A 59 -15.51 3.97 1.09
C SER A 59 -15.57 4.59 2.49
N PRO A 60 -14.59 5.43 2.85
CA PRO A 60 -14.48 5.91 4.21
C PRO A 60 -15.55 6.96 4.50
N ALA A 61 -16.17 6.86 5.68
CA ALA A 61 -16.96 7.95 6.24
C ALA A 61 -16.08 9.15 6.68
N GLY A 62 -14.77 8.91 6.85
CA GLY A 62 -13.74 9.90 7.16
C GLY A 62 -12.54 9.79 6.22
N GLU A 63 -11.33 9.76 6.77
CA GLU A 63 -10.10 9.59 6.00
C GLU A 63 -9.72 8.10 5.89
N SER A 64 -9.17 7.70 4.73
CA SER A 64 -8.54 6.37 4.57
C SER A 64 -7.30 6.28 5.45
N ILE A 65 -7.11 5.16 6.14
CA ILE A 65 -5.96 4.93 7.02
C ILE A 65 -4.66 4.90 6.20
N ILE A 66 -4.60 4.12 5.13
CA ILE A 66 -3.39 3.98 4.30
C ILE A 66 -2.99 5.32 3.70
N LEU A 67 -3.93 6.05 3.09
CA LEU A 67 -3.64 7.28 2.38
C LEU A 67 -3.39 8.46 3.32
N SER A 68 -4.09 8.53 4.47
CA SER A 68 -3.81 9.56 5.49
C SER A 68 -2.43 9.37 6.11
N ARG A 69 -2.05 8.15 6.53
CA ARG A 69 -0.70 7.86 7.04
C ARG A 69 0.37 8.12 5.98
N THR A 70 0.07 7.82 4.71
CA THR A 70 0.96 8.16 3.60
C THR A 70 1.22 9.66 3.53
N ARG A 71 0.16 10.48 3.59
CA ARG A 71 0.29 11.94 3.57
C ARG A 71 1.04 12.48 4.78
N GLU A 72 0.89 11.86 5.95
CA GLU A 72 1.60 12.23 7.18
C GLU A 72 3.10 11.92 7.09
N VAL A 73 3.46 10.71 6.66
CA VAL A 73 4.84 10.19 6.70
C VAL A 73 5.65 10.57 5.46
N LEU A 74 5.06 10.47 4.26
CA LEU A 74 5.78 10.71 3.01
C LEU A 74 5.68 12.18 2.59
N LYS A 75 6.84 12.79 2.34
CA LYS A 75 6.98 14.19 1.93
C LYS A 75 7.87 14.33 0.69
N GLY A 76 7.76 15.48 0.02
CA GLY A 76 8.57 15.82 -1.16
C GLY A 76 8.35 14.84 -2.31
N CYS A 77 9.43 14.42 -2.99
CA CYS A 77 9.36 13.47 -4.10
C CYS A 77 8.71 12.13 -3.74
N CYS A 78 8.71 11.73 -2.46
CA CYS A 78 8.11 10.48 -2.01
C CYS A 78 6.62 10.59 -1.68
N ALA A 79 6.04 11.80 -1.65
CA ALA A 79 4.63 11.99 -1.31
C ALA A 79 3.69 11.25 -2.27
N GLY A 80 4.11 11.02 -3.51
CA GLY A 80 3.43 10.23 -4.52
C GLY A 80 4.11 8.89 -4.83
N CYS A 81 4.82 8.30 -3.87
CA CYS A 81 5.40 6.96 -4.06
C CYS A 81 4.29 5.96 -4.44
N VAL A 82 4.61 4.97 -5.27
CA VAL A 82 3.64 3.97 -5.75
C VAL A 82 3.36 2.85 -4.74
N VAL A 83 4.23 2.68 -3.73
CA VAL A 83 4.10 1.63 -2.72
C VAL A 83 2.78 1.70 -1.93
N PRO A 84 2.34 2.86 -1.39
CA PRO A 84 1.06 2.96 -0.69
C PRO A 84 -0.14 2.56 -1.55
N VAL A 85 -0.13 2.90 -2.84
CA VAL A 85 -1.18 2.49 -3.79
C VAL A 85 -1.19 0.98 -3.94
N ALA A 86 -0.01 0.34 -4.03
CA ALA A 86 0.07 -1.11 -4.08
C ALA A 86 -0.48 -1.77 -2.80
N LEU A 87 -0.20 -1.22 -1.61
CA LEU A 87 -0.78 -1.71 -0.35
C LEU A 87 -2.32 -1.61 -0.40
N PHE A 88 -2.85 -0.45 -0.76
CA PHE A 88 -4.29 -0.21 -0.89
C PHE A 88 -4.97 -1.18 -1.86
N LYS A 89 -4.36 -1.46 -3.02
CA LYS A 89 -4.92 -2.39 -4.01
C LYS A 89 -4.75 -3.86 -3.58
N SER A 90 -3.65 -4.22 -2.92
CA SER A 90 -3.46 -5.58 -2.39
C SER A 90 -4.46 -5.94 -1.30
N MET A 91 -4.86 -4.98 -0.46
CA MET A 91 -5.93 -5.14 0.53
C MET A 91 -7.26 -5.49 -0.12
N GLN A 92 -7.62 -4.81 -1.23
CA GLN A 92 -8.87 -5.10 -1.95
C GLN A 92 -8.89 -6.56 -2.43
N VAL A 93 -7.78 -7.06 -2.95
CA VAL A 93 -7.68 -8.46 -3.39
C VAL A 93 -7.73 -9.41 -2.18
N ALA A 94 -7.00 -9.10 -1.11
CA ALA A 94 -6.96 -9.93 0.09
C ALA A 94 -8.34 -10.08 0.75
N ALA A 95 -9.14 -9.01 0.77
CA ALA A 95 -10.51 -8.99 1.28
C ALA A 95 -11.55 -9.51 0.26
N GLY A 96 -11.14 -9.97 -0.92
CA GLY A 96 -12.06 -10.50 -1.94
C GLY A 96 -12.90 -9.44 -2.67
N LEU A 97 -12.56 -8.16 -2.55
CA LEU A 97 -13.23 -7.03 -3.20
C LEU A 97 -12.77 -6.82 -4.65
N ALA A 98 -11.62 -7.38 -5.02
CA ALA A 98 -11.05 -7.29 -6.37
C ALA A 98 -10.33 -8.58 -6.76
N LEU A 99 -10.18 -8.81 -8.06
CA LEU A 99 -9.35 -9.89 -8.60
C LEU A 99 -7.88 -9.46 -8.69
N PRO A 100 -6.92 -10.40 -8.54
CA PRO A 100 -5.50 -10.11 -8.70
C PRO A 100 -5.18 -9.75 -10.16
N SER A 101 -4.49 -8.63 -10.35
CA SER A 101 -3.93 -8.20 -11.63
C SER A 101 -2.73 -7.30 -11.40
N ASP A 102 -1.75 -7.36 -12.29
CA ASP A 102 -0.59 -6.47 -12.24
C ASP A 102 -1.00 -5.01 -12.47
N ILE A 103 -0.31 -4.10 -11.78
CA ILE A 103 -0.46 -2.66 -11.90
C ILE A 103 0.86 -2.10 -12.44
N SER A 104 0.80 -1.41 -13.57
CA SER A 104 1.99 -0.87 -14.25
C SER A 104 1.88 0.62 -14.48
N ILE A 105 2.99 1.34 -14.31
CA ILE A 105 3.14 2.74 -14.74
C ILE A 105 4.30 2.81 -15.73
N SER A 106 4.02 3.30 -16.93
CA SER A 106 5.02 3.56 -17.96
C SER A 106 5.18 5.06 -18.13
N MET A 107 6.42 5.54 -18.11
CA MET A 107 6.73 6.95 -18.29
C MET A 107 7.76 7.10 -19.41
N THR A 108 7.56 8.12 -20.23
CA THR A 108 8.53 8.55 -21.24
C THR A 108 8.62 10.06 -21.20
N ASN A 109 9.80 10.61 -21.49
CA ASN A 109 9.93 12.02 -21.76
C ASN A 109 9.41 12.27 -23.18
N VAL A 110 8.38 13.09 -23.32
CA VAL A 110 7.93 13.65 -24.59
C VAL A 110 8.39 15.10 -24.56
N GLY A 111 9.49 15.38 -25.25
CA GLY A 111 10.07 16.73 -25.32
C GLY A 111 9.08 17.77 -25.79
#